data_AF-A0A7K0RDI3-F1
#
_entry.id   AF-A0A7K0RDI3-F1
#
_cell.length_a   1.000
_cell.length_b   1.000
_cell.length_c   1.000
_cell.angle_alpha   90.00
_cell.angle_beta   90.00
_cell.angle_gamma   90.00
#
_symmetry.space_group_name_H-M   'P 1'
#
loop_
_entity.id
_entity.type
_entity.pdbx_description
1 polymer ?
#
loop_
_entity_poly.entity_id
_entity_poly.type
_entity_poly.pdbx_seq_one_letter_code
_entity_poly.pdbx_strand_id
1 'polypeptide(L)' 'MKRFSRLVLAKPLVSLLIFVALIAGAGVWGLQAFSSLQSSGYSDPGSESAEVYNTLQDTFGNDPVDLAIIA' A
#
# COMPACT_ATOMS: atom_id res chain seq x y z
N MET A 1 33.70 -1.74 4.63
CA MET A 1 32.96 -1.62 5.92
C MET A 1 33.44 -0.45 6.78
N LYS A 2 34.75 -0.26 7.02
CA LYS A 2 35.29 0.78 7.93
C LYS A 2 34.84 2.24 7.69
N ARG A 3 34.61 2.62 6.42
CA ARG A 3 34.25 3.98 6.01
C ARG A 3 32.83 4.41 6.38
N PHE A 4 31.84 3.53 6.22
CA PHE A 4 30.46 3.80 6.64
C PHE A 4 30.32 3.77 8.16
N SER A 5 30.95 2.79 8.82
CA SER A 5 30.95 2.72 10.29
C SER A 5 31.58 3.95 10.94
N ARG A 6 32.68 4.48 10.37
CA ARG A 6 33.31 5.71 10.87
C ARG A 6 32.40 6.93 10.70
N LEU A 7 31.61 7.00 9.63
CA LEU A 7 30.69 8.11 9.38
C LEU A 7 29.52 8.10 10.38
N VAL A 8 28.96 6.92 10.65
CA VAL A 8 27.89 6.71 11.65
C VAL A 8 28.38 7.05 13.06
N LEU A 9 29.59 6.61 13.41
CA LEU A 9 30.19 6.87 14.73
C LEU A 9 30.64 8.32 14.92
N ALA A 10 31.02 9.02 13.84
CA ALA A 10 31.47 10.42 13.92
C ALA A 10 30.33 11.39 14.18
N LYS A 11 29.11 11.12 13.68
CA LYS A 11 27.92 11.94 13.91
C LYS A 11 26.67 11.06 14.09
N PRO A 12 26.49 10.44 15.27
CA PRO A 12 25.43 9.44 15.50
C PRO A 12 24.03 10.05 15.38
N LEU A 13 23.83 11.28 15.86
CA LEU A 13 22.52 11.93 15.85
C LEU A 13 22.08 12.33 14.43
N VAL A 14 23.02 12.73 13.58
CA VAL A 14 22.74 13.03 12.16
C VAL A 14 22.41 11.74 11.40
N SER A 15 23.16 10.66 11.65
CA SER A 15 22.89 9.36 11.04
C SER A 15 21.50 8.82 11.43
N LEU A 16 21.12 8.98 12.70
CA LEU A 16 19.80 8.60 13.20
C LEU A 16 18.70 9.40 12.49
N LEU A 17 18.84 10.73 12.41
CA LEU A 17 17.85 11.59 11.76
C LEU A 17 17.66 11.25 10.28
N ILE A 18 18.76 10.99 9.55
CA ILE A 18 18.69 10.58 8.14
C ILE A 18 17.94 9.25 8.01
N PHE A 19 18.24 8.28 8.87
CA PHE A 19 17.58 6.98 8.85
C PHE A 19 16.08 7.10 9.12
N VAL A 20 15.70 7.86 10.16
CA VAL A 20 14.30 8.13 10.49
C VAL A 20 13.60 8.83 9.33
N ALA A 21 14.22 9.85 8.73
CA ALA A 21 13.66 10.57 7.59
C ALA A 21 13.44 9.66 6.38
N LEU A 22 14.38 8.74 6.10
CA LEU A 22 14.24 7.76 5.02
C LEU A 22 13.08 6.80 5.26
N ILE A 23 12.93 6.29 6.49
CA ILE A 23 11.79 5.42 6.84
C ILE A 23 10.48 6.17 6.76
N ALA A 24 10.41 7.40 7.28
CA ALA A 24 9.19 8.21 7.21
C ALA A 24 8.79 8.47 5.75
N GLY A 25 9.74 8.85 4.89
CA GLY A 25 9.50 9.05 3.46
C GLY A 25 9.05 7.78 2.75
N ALA A 26 9.71 6.65 3.04
CA ALA A 26 9.31 5.35 2.51
C ALA A 26 7.92 4.92 3.00
N GLY A 27 7.56 5.24 4.25
CA GLY A 27 6.24 4.99 4.81
C GLY A 27 5.15 5.79 4.10
N VAL A 28 5.37 7.08 3.84
CA VAL A 28 4.41 7.93 3.10
C VAL A 28 4.14 7.36 1.70
N TRP A 29 5.18 6.92 0.98
CA TRP A 29 5.00 6.29 -0.33
C TRP A 29 4.42 4.89 -0.25
N GLY A 30 4.87 4.07 0.69
CA GLY A 30 4.40 2.71 0.90
C GLY A 30 2.92 2.68 1.22
N LEU A 31 2.45 3.53 2.13
CA LEU A 31 1.04 3.61 2.52
C LEU A 31 0.13 4.00 1.34
N GLN A 32 0.58 4.88 0.44
CA GLN A 32 -0.14 5.17 -0.80
C GLN A 32 -0.17 3.95 -1.73
N ALA A 33 0.95 3.26 -1.92
CA ALA A 33 1.00 2.04 -2.72
C ALA A 33 0.12 0.92 -2.14
N PHE A 34 0.02 0.81 -0.81
CA PHE A 34 -0.88 -0.15 -0.15
C PHE A 34 -2.35 0.12 -0.43
N SER A 35 -2.78 1.39 -0.58
CA SER A 35 -4.15 1.70 -1.00
C SER A 35 -4.47 1.18 -2.40
N SER A 36 -3.46 1.10 -3.27
CA SER A 36 -3.57 0.55 -4.63
C SER A 36 -3.41 -0.97 -4.71
N LEU A 37 -3.06 -1.64 -3.60
CA LEU A 37 -2.99 -3.10 -3.50
C LEU A 37 -4.33 -3.74 -3.14
N GLN A 38 -5.45 -3.01 -3.26
CA GLN A 38 -6.78 -3.59 -3.10
C GLN A 38 -6.87 -4.88 -3.90
N SER A 39 -7.34 -5.95 -3.26
CA SER A 39 -7.32 -7.35 -3.69
C SER A 39 -8.20 -7.65 -4.92
N SER A 40 -8.43 -6.66 -5.78
CA SER A 40 -9.34 -6.69 -6.93
C SER A 40 -8.79 -7.48 -8.13
N GLY A 41 -7.53 -7.93 -8.08
CA GLY A 41 -6.93 -8.77 -9.13
C GLY A 41 -7.57 -10.15 -9.32
N TYR A 42 -8.51 -10.55 -8.47
CA TYR A 42 -9.29 -11.79 -8.61
C TYR A 42 -10.57 -11.63 -9.44
N SER A 43 -10.96 -10.40 -9.78
CA SER A 43 -12.16 -10.10 -10.57
C SER A 43 -11.78 -9.79 -12.02
N ASP A 44 -12.28 -10.58 -12.97
CA ASP A 44 -12.12 -10.29 -14.40
C ASP A 44 -13.14 -9.19 -14.81
N PRO A 45 -12.68 -7.98 -15.17
CA PRO A 45 -13.56 -6.86 -15.53
C PRO A 45 -14.35 -7.10 -16.82
N GLY A 46 -14.02 -8.11 -17.62
CA GLY A 46 -14.78 -8.52 -18.80
C GLY A 46 -15.79 -9.65 -18.56
N SER A 47 -15.92 -10.14 -17.32
CA SER A 47 -16.84 -11.23 -16.99
C SER A 47 -18.29 -10.77 -16.84
N GLU A 48 -19.24 -11.63 -17.21
CA GLU A 48 -20.69 -11.39 -17.06
C GLU A 48 -21.08 -11.15 -15.59
N SER A 49 -20.36 -11.76 -14.66
CA SER A 49 -20.50 -11.51 -13.22
C SER A 49 -20.05 -10.11 -12.78
N ALA A 50 -19.06 -9.51 -13.44
CA ALA A 50 -18.64 -8.13 -13.17
C ALA A 50 -19.65 -7.11 -13.70
N GLU A 51 -20.30 -7.41 -14.84
CA GLU A 51 -21.37 -6.56 -15.40
C GLU A 51 -22.63 -6.57 -14.52
N VAL A 52 -23.01 -7.73 -13.98
CA VAL A 52 -24.11 -7.84 -13.00
C VAL A 52 -23.77 -7.10 -11.70
N TYR A 53 -22.53 -7.19 -11.22
CA TYR A 53 -22.05 -6.46 -10.05
C TYR A 53 -22.19 -4.94 -10.23
N ASN A 54 -21.71 -4.41 -11.38
CA ASN A 54 -21.82 -2.99 -11.71
C ASN A 54 -23.28 -2.53 -11.84
N THR A 55 -24.14 -3.34 -12.46
CA THR A 55 -25.56 -3.02 -12.64
C THR A 55 -26.29 -2.97 -11.28
N LEU A 56 -25.97 -3.89 -10.37
CA LEU A 56 -26.52 -3.90 -9.02
C LEU A 56 -26.06 -2.69 -8.20
N GLN A 57 -24.80 -2.29 -8.33
CA GLN A 57 -24.25 -1.11 -7.64
C GLN A 57 -24.85 0.19 -8.19
N ASP A 58 -24.96 0.36 -9.51
CA ASP A 58 -25.52 1.56 -10.14
C ASP A 58 -27.03 1.71 -9.90
N THR A 59 -27.77 0.59 -9.90
CA THR A 59 -29.23 0.61 -9.75
C THR A 59 -29.69 0.72 -8.30
N PHE A 60 -29.02 0.03 -7.38
CA PHE A 60 -29.47 -0.09 -5.99
C PHE A 60 -28.56 0.61 -4.99
N GLY A 61 -27.41 1.16 -5.41
CA GLY A 61 -26.48 1.88 -4.54
C GLY A 61 -25.86 1.02 -3.44
N ASN A 62 -25.93 -0.31 -3.56
CA ASN A 62 -25.36 -1.24 -2.59
C ASN A 62 -24.00 -1.70 -3.09
N ASP A 63 -22.97 -1.58 -2.26
CA ASP A 63 -21.72 -2.31 -2.45
C ASP A 63 -22.03 -3.81 -2.26
N PRO A 64 -22.00 -4.63 -3.32
CA PRO A 64 -22.14 -6.07 -3.16
C PRO A 64 -20.98 -6.53 -2.30
N VAL A 65 -21.30 -7.21 -1.19
CA VAL A 65 -20.37 -7.56 -0.11
C VAL A 65 -19.09 -8.18 -0.66
N ASP A 66 -18.03 -7.39 -0.73
CA ASP A 66 -16.68 -7.89 -0.93
C ASP A 66 -16.32 -8.69 0.32
N LEU A 67 -16.29 -10.02 0.18
CA LEU A 67 -15.81 -10.93 1.21
C LEU A 67 -14.31 -10.68 1.41
N ALA A 68 -13.97 -9.70 2.26
CA ALA A 68 -12.61 -9.48 2.71
C ALA A 68 -12.19 -10.69 3.56
N ILE A 69 -11.42 -11.61 2.97
CA ILE A 69 -10.72 -12.63 3.73
C ILE A 69 -9.59 -11.90 4.48
N ILE A 70 -9.79 -11.70 5.77
CA ILE A 70 -8.74 -11.24 6.67
C ILE A 70 -7.94 -12.49 7.07
N ALA A 71 -6.72 -12.61 6.55
CA ALA A 71 -5.76 -13.65 6.93
C ALA A 71 -4.80 -13.15 8.01
#